data_AF-A0A2S3U071-F1
#
_entry.id   AF-A0A2S3U071-F1
#
_cell.length_a   1.000
_cell.length_b   1.000
_cell.length_c   1.000
_cell.angle_alpha   90.00
_cell.angle_beta   90.00
_cell.angle_gamma   90.00
#
_symmetry.space_group_name_H-M   'P 1'
#
loop_
_entity.id
_entity.type
_entity.pdbx_description
1 polymer ?
#
loop_
_entity_poly.entity_id
_entity_poly.type
_entity_poly.pdbx_seq_one_letter_code
_entity_poly.pdbx_strand_id
1 'polypeptide(L)'
;MGHALLNFNFHKNSNVRISAAFDVNEAIANTVQSGVPVYPMTELKKQLIEQQIEIAILTVPTTVVQKITDDLVDANVKGIMNFTPLRISVPETVRVQNVDLTNELQTLIYFIEHYGQQLGDNGNDDENETED
;
A
#
# COMPACT_ATOMS: atom_id res chain seq x y z
N MET A 1 -5.47 -3.00 -7.97
CA MET A 1 -4.66 -2.91 -6.72
C MET A 1 -5.50 -3.25 -5.50
N GLY A 2 -6.63 -2.58 -5.22
CA GLY A 2 -7.49 -2.87 -4.06
C GLY A 2 -7.80 -4.36 -3.83
N HIS A 3 -8.27 -5.09 -4.85
CA HIS A 3 -8.53 -6.53 -4.74
C HIS A 3 -7.29 -7.36 -4.31
N ALA A 4 -6.09 -7.00 -4.77
CA ALA A 4 -4.87 -7.71 -4.36
C ALA A 4 -4.56 -7.45 -2.88
N LEU A 5 -4.78 -6.23 -2.40
CA LEU A 5 -4.60 -5.88 -0.98
C LEU A 5 -5.62 -6.60 -0.09
N LEU A 6 -6.88 -6.77 -0.53
CA LEU A 6 -7.87 -7.55 0.22
C LEU A 6 -7.47 -9.02 0.40
N ASN A 7 -6.74 -9.57 -0.56
CA ASN A 7 -6.21 -10.93 -0.48
C ASN A 7 -4.86 -11.02 0.25
N PHE A 8 -4.25 -9.88 0.59
CA PHE A 8 -3.02 -9.87 1.34
C PHE A 8 -3.31 -10.20 2.81
N ASN A 9 -2.68 -11.25 3.33
CA ASN A 9 -2.86 -11.70 4.70
C ASN A 9 -2.18 -10.75 5.69
N PHE A 10 -2.79 -9.60 5.98
CA PHE A 10 -2.36 -8.70 7.07
C PHE A 10 -2.36 -9.41 8.44
N HIS A 11 -3.11 -10.52 8.56
CA HIS A 11 -3.29 -11.28 9.80
C HIS A 11 -2.14 -12.21 10.19
N LYS A 12 -1.18 -12.53 9.31
CA LYS A 12 -0.26 -13.64 9.61
C LYS A 12 0.74 -13.34 10.72
N ASN A 13 1.04 -12.06 11.03
CA ASN A 13 1.94 -11.65 12.13
C ASN A 13 1.71 -10.19 12.60
N SER A 14 0.56 -9.58 12.29
CA SER A 14 0.29 -8.18 12.68
C SER A 14 -1.13 -8.01 13.20
N ASN A 15 -1.32 -7.08 14.14
CA ASN A 15 -2.65 -6.68 14.66
C ASN A 15 -3.44 -5.84 13.63
N VAL A 16 -3.12 -5.95 12.34
CA VAL A 16 -3.69 -5.15 11.25
C VAL A 16 -4.66 -6.01 10.46
N ARG A 17 -5.85 -5.46 10.19
CA ARG A 17 -6.86 -6.06 9.32
C ARG A 17 -7.52 -4.99 8.46
N ILE A 18 -7.93 -5.35 7.26
CA ILE A 18 -8.85 -4.51 6.49
C ILE A 18 -10.27 -4.86 6.93
N SER A 19 -10.96 -3.92 7.58
CA SER A 19 -12.32 -4.11 8.09
C SER A 19 -13.41 -3.73 7.10
N ALA A 20 -13.11 -2.86 6.14
CA ALA A 20 -14.05 -2.36 5.14
C ALA A 20 -13.31 -2.02 3.84
N ALA A 21 -14.01 -2.18 2.71
CA ALA A 21 -13.61 -1.69 1.41
C ALA A 21 -14.73 -0.85 0.80
N PHE A 22 -14.40 0.00 -0.16
CA PHE A 22 -15.35 0.88 -0.82
C PHE A 22 -15.12 0.90 -2.33
N ASP A 23 -16.18 0.83 -3.11
CA ASP A 23 -16.09 0.94 -4.57
C ASP A 23 -17.36 1.60 -5.16
N VAL A 24 -17.21 2.18 -6.35
CA VAL A 24 -18.32 2.76 -7.13
C VAL A 24 -18.99 1.71 -8.01
N ASN A 25 -18.30 0.60 -8.30
CA ASN A 25 -18.82 -0.46 -9.13
C ASN A 25 -19.91 -1.25 -8.39
N GLU A 26 -21.16 -1.05 -8.80
CA GLU A 26 -22.34 -1.70 -8.23
C GLU A 26 -22.28 -3.23 -8.28
N ALA A 27 -21.51 -3.83 -9.19
CA ALA A 27 -21.34 -5.28 -9.26
C ALA A 27 -20.54 -5.86 -8.08
N ILE A 28 -19.76 -5.03 -7.39
CA ILE A 28 -18.95 -5.44 -6.23
C ILE A 28 -19.34 -4.71 -4.95
N ALA A 29 -19.97 -3.53 -5.03
CA ALA A 29 -20.55 -2.87 -3.87
C ALA A 29 -21.65 -3.76 -3.26
N ASN A 30 -21.79 -3.73 -1.94
CA ASN A 30 -22.65 -4.60 -1.15
C ASN A 30 -22.31 -6.10 -1.22
N THR A 31 -21.08 -6.45 -1.60
CA THR A 31 -20.58 -7.83 -1.56
C THR A 31 -19.53 -8.01 -0.46
N VAL A 32 -19.10 -9.26 -0.24
CA VAL A 32 -17.97 -9.58 0.62
C VAL A 32 -16.85 -10.13 -0.24
N GLN A 33 -15.67 -9.51 -0.16
CA GLN A 33 -14.47 -9.89 -0.91
C GLN A 33 -13.39 -10.33 0.09
N SER A 34 -12.95 -11.58 0.03
CA SER A 34 -11.92 -12.12 0.93
C SER A 34 -12.24 -11.93 2.43
N GLY A 35 -13.52 -12.01 2.79
CA GLY A 35 -13.99 -11.78 4.16
C GLY A 35 -14.18 -10.31 4.57
N VAL A 36 -13.95 -9.37 3.64
CA VAL A 36 -14.12 -7.92 3.87
C VAL A 36 -15.39 -7.42 3.19
N PRO A 37 -16.30 -6.73 3.91
CA PRO A 37 -17.46 -6.09 3.30
C PRO A 37 -17.02 -4.93 2.40
N VAL A 38 -17.59 -4.90 1.19
CA VAL A 38 -17.40 -3.81 0.22
C VAL A 38 -18.66 -2.95 0.24
N TYR A 39 -18.52 -1.69 0.64
CA TYR A 39 -19.61 -0.72 0.71
C TYR A 39 -19.64 0.16 -0.55
N PRO A 40 -20.81 0.70 -0.93
CA PRO A 40 -20.89 1.76 -1.90
C PRO A 40 -20.12 3.00 -1.42
N MET A 41 -19.47 3.72 -2.34
CA MET A 41 -18.76 4.97 -2.01
C MET A 41 -19.64 6.04 -1.36
N THR A 42 -20.96 6.00 -1.58
CA THR A 42 -21.92 6.91 -0.92
C THR A 42 -21.99 6.69 0.60
N GLU A 43 -21.60 5.52 1.10
CA GLU A 43 -21.57 5.23 2.53
C GLU A 43 -20.22 5.52 3.20
N LEU A 44 -19.22 6.00 2.45
CA LEU A 44 -17.84 6.16 2.93
C LEU A 44 -17.77 6.86 4.29
N LYS A 45 -18.26 8.10 4.39
CA LYS A 45 -18.18 8.90 5.64
C LYS A 45 -18.91 8.21 6.79
N LYS A 46 -20.09 7.65 6.54
CA LYS A 46 -20.89 6.95 7.55
C LYS A 46 -20.11 5.77 8.13
N GLN A 47 -19.60 4.88 7.27
CA GLN A 47 -18.91 3.68 7.70
C GLN A 47 -17.58 3.98 8.40
N LEU A 48 -16.84 5.00 7.95
CA LEU A 48 -15.62 5.45 8.63
C LEU A 48 -15.89 5.89 10.07
N ILE A 49 -16.96 6.65 10.29
CA ILE A 49 -17.34 7.15 11.62
C ILE A 49 -17.88 6.02 12.50
N GLU A 50 -18.85 5.25 12.01
CA GLU A 50 -19.50 4.19 12.79
C GLU A 50 -18.52 3.08 13.19
N GLN A 51 -17.56 2.76 12.32
CA GLN A 51 -16.55 1.72 12.57
C GLN A 51 -15.26 2.28 13.18
N GLN A 52 -15.19 3.59 13.43
CA GLN A 52 -14.02 4.28 13.99
C GLN A 52 -12.72 3.99 13.20
N ILE A 53 -12.80 4.07 11.87
CA ILE A 53 -11.67 3.80 10.97
C ILE A 53 -10.82 5.06 10.86
N GLU A 54 -9.58 4.97 11.37
CA GLU A 54 -8.64 6.10 11.37
C GLU A 54 -7.55 6.00 10.28
N ILE A 55 -7.45 4.86 9.59
CA ILE A 55 -6.43 4.61 8.56
C ILE A 55 -7.10 4.11 7.28
N ALA A 56 -6.78 4.74 6.15
CA ALA A 56 -7.29 4.38 4.84
C ALA A 56 -6.16 4.05 3.84
N ILE A 57 -6.46 3.19 2.88
CA ILE A 57 -5.59 2.91 1.73
C ILE A 57 -6.27 3.44 0.47
N LEU A 58 -5.58 4.28 -0.31
CA LEU A 58 -6.10 4.83 -1.56
C LEU A 58 -5.52 4.08 -2.76
N THR A 59 -6.41 3.40 -3.50
CA THR A 59 -6.09 2.71 -4.77
C THR A 59 -7.05 3.12 -5.89
N VAL A 60 -7.40 4.41 -5.93
CA VAL A 60 -8.43 4.98 -6.81
C VAL A 60 -7.82 5.68 -8.03
N PRO A 61 -8.59 5.94 -9.10
CA PRO A 61 -8.13 6.77 -10.21
C PRO A 61 -7.70 8.17 -9.77
N THR A 62 -6.71 8.73 -10.45
CA THR A 62 -6.14 10.05 -10.15
C THR A 62 -7.17 11.18 -10.19
N THR A 63 -8.18 11.06 -11.06
CA THR A 63 -9.23 12.08 -11.24
C THR A 63 -10.11 12.31 -10.01
N VAL A 64 -10.17 11.34 -9.09
CA VAL A 64 -11.04 11.41 -7.90
C VAL A 64 -10.29 11.41 -6.58
N VAL A 65 -8.96 11.21 -6.60
CA VAL A 65 -8.18 10.95 -5.38
C VAL A 65 -8.24 12.09 -4.37
N GLN A 66 -8.16 13.36 -4.80
CA GLN A 66 -8.18 14.50 -3.88
C GLN A 66 -9.56 14.63 -3.22
N LYS A 67 -10.64 14.51 -4.01
CA LYS A 67 -12.00 14.54 -3.46
C LYS A 67 -12.20 13.47 -2.38
N ILE A 68 -11.75 12.24 -2.66
CA ILE A 68 -11.86 11.14 -1.69
C ILE A 68 -10.98 11.44 -0.47
N THR A 69 -9.79 12.00 -0.66
CA THR A 69 -8.91 12.43 0.44
C THR A 69 -9.61 13.43 1.35
N ASP A 70 -10.26 14.45 0.79
CA ASP A 70 -11.02 15.43 1.57
C ASP A 70 -12.16 14.75 2.35
N ASP A 71 -12.87 13.81 1.71
CA ASP A 71 -13.93 13.03 2.36
C ASP A 71 -13.39 12.16 3.52
N LEU A 72 -12.17 11.62 3.41
CA LEU A 72 -11.49 10.89 4.49
C LEU A 72 -11.11 11.82 5.65
N VAL A 73 -10.57 13.00 5.34
CA VAL A 73 -10.17 14.01 6.33
C VAL A 73 -11.40 14.47 7.14
N ASP A 74 -12.50 14.78 6.45
CA ASP A 74 -13.79 15.14 7.08
C ASP A 74 -14.33 14.04 8.00
N ALA A 75 -14.07 12.78 7.66
CA ALA A 75 -14.44 11.62 8.45
C ALA A 75 -13.42 11.30 9.56
N ASN A 76 -12.49 12.21 9.86
CA ASN A 76 -11.50 12.13 10.92
C ASN A 76 -10.42 11.04 10.72
N VAL A 77 -10.18 10.60 9.48
CA VAL A 77 -9.05 9.71 9.16
C VAL A 77 -7.73 10.44 9.48
N LYS A 78 -6.81 9.72 10.11
CA LYS A 78 -5.50 10.23 10.58
C LYS A 78 -4.33 9.71 9.75
N GLY A 79 -4.49 8.55 9.12
CA GLY A 79 -3.47 7.93 8.29
C GLY A 79 -3.99 7.61 6.90
N ILE A 80 -3.21 7.93 5.86
CA ILE A 80 -3.52 7.55 4.49
C ILE A 80 -2.30 6.89 3.87
N MET A 81 -2.45 5.64 3.42
CA MET A 81 -1.49 4.97 2.56
C MET A 81 -1.91 5.17 1.10
N ASN A 82 -1.17 5.99 0.37
CA ASN A 82 -1.50 6.42 -0.97
C ASN A 82 -0.72 5.62 -2.02
N PHE A 83 -1.41 4.74 -2.75
CA PHE A 83 -0.86 4.00 -3.90
C PHE A 83 -1.15 4.70 -5.24
N THR A 84 -1.77 5.88 -5.21
CA THR A 84 -1.99 6.66 -6.42
C THR A 84 -0.71 7.42 -6.79
N PRO A 85 -0.47 7.73 -8.08
CA PRO A 85 0.72 8.47 -8.50
C PRO A 85 0.65 9.97 -8.15
N LEU A 86 -0.48 10.45 -7.61
CA LEU A 86 -0.65 11.85 -7.25
C LEU A 86 -0.28 12.09 -5.80
N ARG A 87 0.44 13.18 -5.55
CA ARG A 87 0.56 13.74 -4.20
C ARG A 87 -0.77 14.40 -3.84
N ILE A 88 -1.31 14.01 -2.70
CA ILE A 88 -2.56 14.53 -2.14
C ILE A 88 -2.25 15.64 -1.12
N SER A 89 -3.12 16.64 -1.06
CA SER A 89 -3.07 17.71 -0.07
C SER A 89 -3.91 17.32 1.15
N VAL A 90 -3.34 17.43 2.35
CA VAL A 90 -4.00 17.15 3.62
C VAL A 90 -3.59 18.17 4.68
N PRO A 91 -4.40 18.39 5.73
CA PRO A 91 -3.95 19.17 6.88
C PRO A 91 -2.83 18.44 7.65
N GLU A 92 -2.06 19.18 8.46
CA GLU A 92 -0.93 18.66 9.24
C GLU A 92 -1.32 17.55 10.22
N THR A 93 -2.60 17.47 10.59
CA THR A 93 -3.15 16.42 11.47
C THR A 93 -3.28 15.05 10.81
N VAL A 94 -2.99 14.93 9.51
CA VAL A 94 -3.13 13.68 8.75
C VAL A 94 -1.78 13.27 8.16
N ARG A 95 -1.37 12.04 8.47
CA ARG A 95 -0.13 11.47 7.96
C ARG A 95 -0.38 10.73 6.65
N VAL A 96 0.34 11.12 5.61
CA VAL A 96 0.29 10.44 4.30
C VAL A 96 1.58 9.66 4.04
N GLN A 97 1.46 8.36 3.78
CA GLN A 97 2.54 7.51 3.28
C GLN A 97 2.28 7.21 1.80
N ASN A 98 3.10 7.75 0.91
CA ASN A 98 3.04 7.42 -0.52
C ASN A 98 3.77 6.09 -0.77
N VAL A 99 3.22 5.25 -1.63
CA VAL A 99 3.80 3.98 -2.06
C VAL A 99 3.94 4.01 -3.57
N ASP A 100 5.18 4.14 -4.06
CA ASP A 100 5.50 4.16 -5.49
C ASP A 100 6.35 2.94 -5.86
N LEU A 101 5.66 1.85 -6.19
CA LEU A 101 6.31 0.60 -6.57
C LEU A 101 7.20 0.73 -7.82
N THR A 102 6.97 1.75 -8.67
CA THR A 102 7.77 1.98 -9.87
C THR A 102 9.15 2.51 -9.48
N ASN A 103 9.20 3.51 -8.60
CA ASN A 103 10.46 4.04 -8.09
C ASN A 103 11.23 2.97 -7.29
N GLU A 104 10.53 2.15 -6.50
CA GLU A 104 11.17 1.05 -5.76
C GLU A 104 11.82 0.04 -6.73
N LEU A 105 11.11 -0.35 -7.80
CA LEU A 105 11.65 -1.26 -8.81
C LEU A 105 12.83 -0.63 -9.58
N GLN A 106 12.73 0.64 -9.97
CA GLN A 106 13.83 1.35 -10.64
C GLN A 106 15.06 1.46 -9.74
N THR A 107 14.85 1.72 -8.45
CA THR A 107 15.93 1.75 -7.45
C THR A 107 16.63 0.40 -7.38
N LEU A 108 15.86 -0.70 -7.34
CA LEU A 108 16.41 -2.05 -7.37
C LEU A 108 17.22 -2.33 -8.65
N ILE A 109 16.68 -1.98 -9.82
CA ILE A 109 17.38 -2.13 -11.11
C ILE A 109 18.71 -1.36 -11.10
N TYR A 110 18.69 -0.11 -10.67
CA TYR A 110 19.88 0.72 -10.57
C TYR A 110 20.96 0.07 -9.71
N PHE A 111 20.59 -0.48 -8.55
CA PHE A 111 21.54 -1.17 -7.67
C PHE A 111 22.15 -2.40 -8.33
N ILE A 112 21.37 -3.19 -9.06
CA ILE A 112 21.88 -4.36 -9.79
C ILE A 112 22.89 -3.91 -10.86
N GLU A 113 22.56 -2.89 -11.65
CA GLU A 113 23.42 -2.41 -12.74
C GLU A 113 24.72 -1.77 -12.27
N HIS A 114 24.69 -1.05 -11.14
CA HIS A 114 25.83 -0.24 -10.68
C HIS A 114 26.63 -0.87 -9.54
N TYR A 115 26.08 -1.87 -8.84
CA TYR A 115 26.74 -2.53 -7.70
C TYR A 115 26.74 -4.07 -7.80
N GLY A 116 26.14 -4.66 -8.85
CA GLY A 116 26.08 -6.12 -9.03
C GLY A 116 27.42 -6.81 -9.31
N GLN A 117 28.48 -6.08 -9.69
CA GLN A 117 29.81 -6.66 -9.98
C GLN A 117 30.64 -7.01 -8.74
N GLN A 118 30.23 -6.66 -7.51
CA GLN A 118 30.98 -7.02 -6.29
C GLN A 118 30.54 -8.35 -5.64
N LEU A 119 29.54 -9.04 -6.19
CA LEU A 119 29.00 -10.28 -5.61
C LEU A 119 29.60 -11.57 -6.24
N GLY A 120 30.63 -11.46 -7.08
CA GLY A 120 31.08 -12.56 -7.94
C GLY A 120 32.58 -12.86 -7.98
N ASP A 121 33.39 -12.45 -7.00
CA ASP A 121 34.81 -12.82 -6.95
C ASP A 121 35.28 -13.11 -5.52
N ASN A 122 34.83 -14.24 -4.97
CA ASN A 122 35.44 -14.87 -3.79
C ASN A 122 35.14 -16.37 -3.84
N GLY A 123 36.06 -17.13 -4.41
CA GLY A 123 36.07 -18.59 -4.27
C GLY A 123 36.33 -19.33 -5.58
N ASN A 124 37.58 -19.30 -6.03
CA ASN A 124 38.38 -20.50 -6.32
C ASN A 124 39.66 -20.05 -6.99
N ASP A 125 40.77 -20.07 -6.25
CA ASP A 125 42.01 -20.63 -6.75
C ASP A 125 42.72 -21.34 -5.59
N ASP A 126 42.84 -22.64 -5.83
CA ASP A 126 43.36 -23.71 -4.99
C ASP A 126 44.88 -23.60 -4.76
N GLU A 127 45.25 -24.02 -3.54
CA GLU A 127 46.33 -24.97 -3.25
C GLU A 127 47.82 -24.63 -3.48
N ASN A 128 48.61 -25.23 -2.57
CA ASN A 128 50.07 -25.43 -2.50
C ASN A 128 50.84 -24.36 -1.69
N GLU A 129 51.60 -24.67 -0.64
CA GLU A 129 52.20 -25.93 -0.21
C GLU A 129 52.67 -25.81 1.27
N THR A 130 52.36 -26.86 2.03
CA THR A 130 53.10 -27.55 3.12
C THR A 130 54.30 -26.90 3.84
N GLU A 131 54.26 -27.05 5.17
CA GLU A 131 55.32 -27.58 6.08
C GLU A 131 56.78 -27.14 5.87
N ASP A 132 57.26 -26.17 6.66
CA ASP A 132 58.25 -26.31 7.76
C ASP A 132 58.74 -24.93 8.27
#